data_AF-A0AAW5PLB2-F1
#
_entry.id   AF-A0AAW5PLB2-F1
#
_cell.length_a   1.000
_cell.length_b   1.000
_cell.length_c   1.000
_cell.angle_alpha   90.00
_cell.angle_beta   90.00
_cell.angle_gamma   90.00
#
_symmetry.space_group_name_H-M   'P 1'
#
loop_
_entity.id
_entity.type
_entity.pdbx_description
1 polymer ?
#
loop_
_entity_poly.entity_id
_entity_poly.type
_entity_poly.pdbx_seq_one_letter_code
_entity_poly.pdbx_strand_id
1 'polypeptide(L)'
;MRKPLLLLIAIVLLVGGLAAIKLAQRPPAPQFAPSLTQPDTAPAAGAATSSPASAKAARDPLPPFLPAEARDTIALIQRGGPFPHRQDGSIFSNREQRLPQRPRGYYHEYTVDTPGAGNRGARRIVTGGTPPTGWFYTDDHYETFRSFDVPPAGSWQ
;
A
#
# COMPACT_ATOMS: atom_id res chain seq x y z
N MET A 1 -27.27 -42.87 30.12
CA MET A 1 -27.73 -42.62 28.73
C MET A 1 -27.26 -41.23 28.32
N ARG A 2 -26.20 -41.13 27.51
CA ARG A 2 -25.71 -39.85 26.99
C ARG A 2 -26.81 -39.29 26.06
N LYS A 3 -27.17 -38.01 26.18
CA LYS A 3 -28.21 -37.36 25.36
C LYS A 3 -27.54 -36.63 24.17
N PRO A 4 -27.14 -37.34 23.09
CA PRO A 4 -26.39 -36.74 21.98
C PRO A 4 -27.17 -35.61 21.30
N LEU A 5 -28.51 -35.66 21.34
CA LEU A 5 -29.39 -34.66 20.78
C LEU A 5 -29.22 -33.28 21.43
N LEU A 6 -29.03 -33.22 22.75
CA LEU A 6 -28.81 -31.95 23.45
C LEU A 6 -27.47 -31.31 23.07
N LEU A 7 -26.45 -32.13 22.80
CA LEU A 7 -25.13 -31.66 22.41
C LEU A 7 -25.14 -31.10 20.98
N LEU A 8 -25.87 -31.74 20.07
CA LEU A 8 -26.07 -31.23 18.70
C LEU A 8 -26.82 -29.89 18.70
N ILE A 9 -27.89 -29.77 19.49
CA ILE A 9 -28.63 -28.51 19.63
C ILE A 9 -27.71 -27.40 20.18
N ALA A 10 -26.90 -27.70 21.19
CA ALA A 10 -25.96 -26.74 21.76
C ALA A 10 -24.91 -26.27 20.74
N ILE A 11 -24.38 -27.17 19.89
CA ILE A 11 -23.41 -26.81 18.83
C ILE A 11 -24.07 -25.91 17.79
N VAL A 12 -25.29 -26.23 17.34
CA VAL A 12 -26.00 -25.40 16.35
C VAL A 12 -26.28 -24.00 16.91
N LEU A 13 -26.71 -23.91 18.17
CA LEU A 13 -26.92 -22.62 18.84
C LEU A 13 -25.61 -21.83 19.00
N LEU A 14 -24.51 -22.50 19.33
CA LEU A 14 -23.19 -21.88 19.47
C LEU A 14 -22.69 -21.32 18.13
N VAL A 15 -22.77 -22.11 17.06
CA VAL A 15 -22.34 -21.70 15.71
C VAL A 15 -23.23 -20.58 15.18
N GLY A 16 -24.55 -20.69 15.36
CA GLY A 16 -25.50 -19.64 15.00
C GLY A 16 -25.25 -18.33 15.75
N GLY A 17 -24.99 -18.40 17.05
CA GLY A 17 -24.64 -17.24 17.88
C GLY A 17 -23.35 -16.57 17.45
N LEU A 18 -22.29 -17.35 17.20
CA LEU A 18 -21.01 -16.84 16.69
C LEU A 18 -21.14 -16.17 15.32
N ALA A 19 -21.94 -16.74 14.41
CA ALA A 19 -22.20 -16.15 13.10
C ALA A 19 -22.97 -14.81 13.21
N ALA A 20 -23.97 -14.74 14.10
CA ALA A 20 -24.73 -13.52 14.35
C ALA A 20 -23.86 -12.40 14.92
N ILE A 21 -22.97 -12.71 15.87
CA ILE A 21 -22.03 -11.74 16.46
C ILE A 21 -21.06 -11.20 15.38
N LYS A 22 -20.53 -12.07 14.51
CA LYS A 22 -19.68 -11.63 13.39
C LYS A 22 -20.40 -10.74 12.38
N LEU A 23 -21.70 -10.96 12.17
CA LEU A 23 -22.51 -10.14 11.26
C LEU A 23 -22.79 -8.76 11.87
N ALA A 24 -23.06 -8.70 13.18
CA ALA A 24 -23.31 -7.46 13.90
C ALA A 24 -22.05 -6.60 14.08
N GLN A 25 -20.86 -7.22 14.13
CA GLN A 25 -19.58 -6.52 14.32
C GLN A 25 -18.90 -6.08 13.01
N ARG A 26 -19.63 -6.03 11.88
CA ARG A 26 -19.06 -5.49 10.64
C ARG A 26 -18.80 -3.99 10.82
N PRO A 27 -17.54 -3.52 10.78
CA PRO A 27 -17.28 -2.08 10.83
C PRO A 27 -17.93 -1.40 9.61
N PRO A 28 -18.44 -0.17 9.76
CA PRO A 28 -18.92 0.60 8.62
C PRO A 28 -17.78 0.78 7.60
N ALA A 29 -18.14 0.78 6.32
CA ALA A 29 -17.18 1.06 5.25
C ALA A 29 -16.50 2.42 5.50
N PRO A 30 -15.16 2.54 5.32
CA PRO A 30 -14.49 3.83 5.43
C PRO A 30 -15.10 4.78 4.40
N GLN A 31 -15.66 5.88 4.89
CA GLN A 31 -16.18 6.96 4.07
C GLN A 31 -15.00 7.80 3.61
N PHE A 32 -14.59 7.63 2.35
CA PHE A 32 -13.71 8.60 1.72
C PHE A 32 -14.50 9.90 1.53
N ALA A 33 -13.89 11.03 1.93
CA ALA A 33 -14.52 12.34 1.82
C ALA A 33 -14.97 12.62 0.37
N PRO A 34 -16.10 13.31 0.16
CA PRO A 34 -16.54 13.67 -1.18
C PRO A 34 -15.53 14.62 -1.83
N SER A 35 -15.06 14.25 -3.01
CA SER A 35 -14.31 15.13 -3.90
C SER A 35 -15.14 16.38 -4.19
N LEU A 36 -14.53 17.56 -4.07
CA LEU A 36 -15.14 18.82 -4.46
C LEU A 36 -15.38 18.81 -5.98
N THR A 37 -16.64 18.64 -6.38
CA THR A 37 -17.10 18.92 -7.73
C THR A 37 -17.08 20.43 -7.95
N GLN A 38 -16.09 20.95 -8.67
CA GLN A 38 -16.20 22.24 -9.34
C GLN A 38 -16.78 22.02 -10.74
N PRO A 39 -17.89 22.69 -11.12
CA PRO A 39 -18.39 22.63 -12.47
C PRO A 39 -17.59 23.52 -13.42
N ASP A 40 -17.34 22.97 -14.61
CA ASP A 40 -16.77 23.62 -15.78
C ASP A 40 -17.54 24.88 -16.18
N THR A 41 -16.82 25.93 -16.55
CA THR A 41 -17.30 26.91 -17.54
C THR A 41 -16.11 27.42 -18.35
N ALA A 42 -16.05 26.99 -19.61
CA ALA A 42 -15.31 27.63 -20.70
C ALA A 42 -16.35 28.35 -21.61
N PRO A 43 -16.00 29.25 -22.57
CA PRO A 43 -14.71 29.32 -23.27
C PRO A 43 -14.19 30.71 -23.75
N ALA A 44 -12.95 30.66 -24.27
CA ALA A 44 -12.45 31.28 -25.51
C ALA A 44 -11.49 32.50 -25.46
N ALA A 45 -10.40 32.30 -26.21
CA ALA A 45 -9.58 33.22 -27.00
C ALA A 45 -8.47 34.04 -26.32
N GLY A 46 -7.21 33.69 -26.65
CA GLY A 46 -6.04 34.50 -26.34
C GLY A 46 -4.72 33.85 -26.75
N ALA A 47 -4.44 33.87 -28.06
CA ALA A 47 -3.11 33.87 -28.72
C ALA A 47 -2.01 32.88 -28.27
N ALA A 48 -1.67 31.99 -29.19
CA ALA A 48 -0.39 31.31 -29.23
C ALA A 48 0.76 32.29 -29.52
N THR A 49 1.87 32.16 -28.80
CA THR A 49 3.23 32.25 -29.36
C THR A 49 4.13 31.36 -28.52
N SER A 50 4.66 30.34 -29.18
CA SER A 50 5.63 29.38 -28.69
C SER A 50 6.97 30.04 -28.36
N SER A 51 7.53 29.73 -27.19
CA SER A 51 8.83 29.04 -27.21
C SER A 51 9.14 28.33 -25.88
N PRO A 52 9.77 27.15 -25.94
CA PRO A 52 9.67 26.12 -24.92
C PRO A 52 11.06 25.78 -24.36
N ALA A 53 11.59 26.54 -23.41
CA ALA A 53 12.87 26.19 -22.78
C ALA A 53 13.15 27.09 -21.57
N SER A 54 12.56 26.79 -20.40
CA SER A 54 13.07 27.14 -19.07
C SER A 54 11.97 27.00 -18.01
N ALA A 55 11.78 25.77 -17.52
CA ALA A 55 11.11 25.47 -16.23
C ALA A 55 10.99 23.95 -15.99
N LYS A 56 11.40 23.10 -16.96
CA LYS A 56 11.60 21.67 -16.75
C LYS A 56 12.88 21.42 -15.94
N ALA A 57 13.04 22.10 -14.80
CA ALA A 57 13.72 21.47 -13.69
C ALA A 57 12.85 20.24 -13.37
N ALA A 58 13.33 19.06 -13.75
CA ALA A 58 12.58 17.82 -13.62
C ALA A 58 12.17 17.69 -12.15
N ARG A 59 10.89 17.95 -11.85
CA ARG A 59 10.35 17.65 -10.53
C ARG A 59 10.56 16.17 -10.31
N ASP A 60 11.11 15.81 -9.16
CA ASP A 60 11.16 14.41 -8.76
C ASP A 60 9.73 13.87 -8.81
N PRO A 61 9.46 12.83 -9.60
CA PRO A 61 8.15 12.17 -9.62
C PRO A 61 7.70 11.60 -8.29
N LEU A 62 8.67 11.22 -7.47
CA LEU A 62 8.42 10.45 -6.28
C LEU A 62 7.97 11.44 -5.22
N PRO A 63 6.96 11.08 -4.40
CA PRO A 63 6.46 11.99 -3.39
C PRO A 63 7.58 12.44 -2.43
N PRO A 64 7.57 13.71 -2.00
CA PRO A 64 8.63 14.28 -1.17
C PRO A 64 8.71 13.67 0.24
N PHE A 65 7.74 12.85 0.66
CA PHE A 65 7.79 12.14 1.93
C PHE A 65 8.72 10.91 1.88
N LEU A 66 9.09 10.45 0.68
CA LEU A 66 10.02 9.35 0.53
C LEU A 66 11.45 9.83 0.80
N PRO A 67 12.22 9.12 1.63
CA PRO A 67 13.64 9.41 1.78
C PRO A 67 14.39 9.07 0.49
N ALA A 68 15.59 9.61 0.31
CA ALA A 68 16.39 9.38 -0.91
C ALA A 68 16.67 7.89 -1.16
N GLU A 69 16.91 7.12 -0.09
CA GLU A 69 17.19 5.68 -0.14
C GLU A 69 16.02 4.86 -0.69
N ALA A 70 14.78 5.38 -0.61
CA ALA A 70 13.62 4.69 -1.18
C ALA A 70 13.73 4.53 -2.70
N ARG A 71 14.44 5.44 -3.39
CA ARG A 71 14.66 5.37 -4.84
C ARG A 71 15.43 4.11 -5.23
N ASP A 72 16.46 3.77 -4.47
CA ASP A 72 17.29 2.59 -4.72
C ASP A 72 16.47 1.31 -4.53
N THR A 73 15.67 1.25 -3.46
CA THR A 73 14.73 0.14 -3.20
C THR A 73 13.69 0.02 -4.31
N ILE A 74 13.12 1.13 -4.80
CA ILE A 74 12.16 1.11 -5.92
C ILE A 74 12.82 0.56 -7.18
N ALA A 75 14.02 1.04 -7.53
CA ALA A 75 14.76 0.56 -8.69
C ALA A 75 15.11 -0.93 -8.58
N LEU A 76 15.39 -1.42 -7.36
CA LEU A 76 15.60 -2.84 -7.06
C LEU A 76 14.34 -3.66 -7.31
N ILE A 77 13.19 -3.19 -6.79
CA ILE A 77 11.91 -3.87 -6.97
C ILE A 77 11.53 -3.93 -8.45
N GLN A 78 11.67 -2.82 -9.19
CA GLN A 78 11.30 -2.74 -10.61
C GLN A 78 12.11 -3.70 -11.49
N ARG A 79 13.39 -3.92 -11.18
CA ARG A 79 14.25 -4.85 -11.93
C ARG A 79 14.23 -6.30 -11.41
N GLY A 80 13.56 -6.55 -10.27
CA GLY A 80 13.48 -7.87 -9.64
C GLY A 80 14.71 -8.28 -8.82
N GLY A 81 15.48 -7.33 -8.27
CA GLY A 81 16.66 -7.59 -7.44
C GLY A 81 18.00 -7.54 -8.19
N PRO A 82 19.08 -8.18 -7.69
CA PRO A 82 19.16 -8.90 -6.41
C PRO A 82 18.96 -7.96 -5.22
N PHE A 83 18.31 -8.43 -4.16
CA PHE A 83 18.03 -7.60 -2.99
C PHE A 83 19.13 -7.68 -1.93
N PRO A 84 19.42 -6.56 -1.23
CA PRO A 84 20.52 -6.50 -0.26
C PRO A 84 20.22 -7.28 1.03
N HIS A 85 18.95 -7.36 1.46
CA HIS A 85 18.57 -8.08 2.66
C HIS A 85 17.83 -9.37 2.31
N ARG A 86 18.14 -10.46 3.04
CA ARG A 86 17.52 -11.78 2.81
C ARG A 86 15.99 -11.79 2.96
N GLN A 87 15.42 -10.82 3.67
CA GLN A 87 13.98 -10.69 3.87
C GLN A 87 13.29 -9.94 2.73
N ASP A 88 14.02 -9.19 1.92
CA ASP A 88 13.44 -8.40 0.85
C ASP A 88 12.79 -9.31 -0.21
N GLY A 89 11.55 -9.00 -0.57
CA GLY A 89 10.69 -9.85 -1.40
C GLY A 89 9.89 -10.88 -0.62
N SER A 90 10.04 -10.98 0.71
CA SER A 90 9.21 -11.87 1.54
C SER A 90 7.75 -11.42 1.56
N ILE A 91 6.84 -12.37 1.79
CA ILE A 91 5.41 -12.08 1.91
C ILE A 91 5.14 -11.21 3.13
N PHE A 92 4.54 -10.04 2.90
CA PHE A 92 3.95 -9.22 3.95
C PHE A 92 2.52 -9.70 4.21
N SER A 93 2.25 -10.19 5.42
CA SER A 93 0.98 -10.85 5.70
C SER A 93 -0.20 -9.91 6.00
N ASN A 94 0.04 -8.61 6.24
CA ASN A 94 -0.98 -7.61 6.57
C ASN A 94 -1.97 -8.07 7.68
N ARG A 95 -1.44 -8.62 8.79
CA ARG A 95 -2.26 -9.21 9.88
C ARG A 95 -3.04 -8.15 10.64
N GLU A 96 -2.43 -6.99 10.81
CA GLU A 96 -2.97 -5.82 11.48
C GLU A 96 -3.93 -5.04 10.57
N GLN A 97 -4.15 -5.51 9.33
CA GLN A 97 -5.11 -4.98 8.36
C GLN A 97 -4.93 -3.47 8.08
N ARG A 98 -3.68 -3.00 8.09
CA ARG A 98 -3.33 -1.60 7.79
C ARG A 98 -3.42 -1.28 6.30
N LEU A 99 -3.26 -2.29 5.44
CA LEU A 99 -3.47 -2.21 4.00
C LEU A 99 -4.81 -2.85 3.60
N PRO A 100 -5.35 -2.58 2.40
CA PRO A 100 -6.57 -3.23 1.91
C PRO A 100 -6.51 -4.77 2.02
N GLN A 101 -7.64 -5.40 2.33
CA GLN A 101 -7.70 -6.85 2.41
C GLN A 101 -7.51 -7.50 1.03
N ARG A 102 -6.53 -8.40 0.93
CA ARG A 102 -6.17 -9.13 -0.29
C ARG A 102 -5.80 -10.58 0.05
N PRO A 103 -5.82 -11.50 -0.93
CA PRO A 103 -5.37 -12.88 -0.71
C PRO A 103 -3.93 -12.96 -0.18
N ARG A 104 -3.62 -14.03 0.55
CA ARG A 104 -2.26 -14.29 1.05
C ARG A 104 -1.26 -14.32 -0.10
N GLY A 105 -0.10 -13.70 0.10
CA GLY A 105 0.94 -13.60 -0.92
C GLY A 105 0.74 -12.45 -1.90
N TYR A 106 -0.32 -11.64 -1.76
CA TYR A 106 -0.49 -10.45 -2.59
C TYR A 106 0.54 -9.35 -2.26
N TYR A 107 0.92 -9.21 -0.99
CA TYR A 107 1.86 -8.18 -0.55
C TYR A 107 3.26 -8.73 -0.29
N HIS A 108 4.28 -7.95 -0.67
CA HIS A 108 5.70 -8.25 -0.44
C HIS A 108 6.40 -7.05 0.18
N GLU A 109 7.35 -7.29 1.09
CA GLU A 109 8.09 -6.24 1.78
C GLU A 109 9.54 -6.10 1.31
N TYR A 110 10.06 -4.87 1.37
CA TYR A 110 11.42 -4.52 1.00
C TYR A 110 11.97 -3.48 1.97
N THR A 111 13.24 -3.62 2.31
CA THR A 111 13.96 -2.70 3.18
C THR A 111 14.28 -1.41 2.44
N VAL A 112 14.02 -0.29 3.10
CA VAL A 112 14.59 1.01 2.74
C VAL A 112 15.66 1.30 3.77
N ASP A 113 16.89 1.54 3.32
CA ASP A 113 18.00 1.71 4.26
C ASP A 113 17.84 2.98 5.11
N THR A 114 18.26 2.88 6.37
CA THR A 114 18.38 4.02 7.28
C THR A 114 19.87 4.31 7.46
N PRO A 115 20.38 5.46 6.98
CA PRO A 115 21.78 5.80 7.14
C PRO A 115 22.25 5.70 8.60
N GLY A 116 23.40 5.05 8.81
CA GLY A 116 23.98 4.85 10.14
C GLY A 116 23.33 3.75 10.99
N ALA A 117 22.25 3.13 10.54
CA ALA A 117 21.69 1.98 11.25
C ALA A 117 22.57 0.74 11.05
N GLY A 118 22.93 0.06 12.15
CA GLY A 118 23.63 -1.24 12.11
C GLY A 118 22.72 -2.44 11.82
N ASN A 119 21.47 -2.17 11.44
CA ASN A 119 20.43 -3.16 11.14
C ASN A 119 19.52 -2.62 10.02
N ARG A 120 18.47 -3.37 9.66
CA ARG A 120 17.51 -2.98 8.60
C ARG A 120 16.70 -1.71 8.90
N GLY A 121 16.79 -1.14 10.10
CA GLY A 121 15.96 0.00 10.52
C GLY A 121 14.46 -0.31 10.53
N ALA A 122 13.65 0.75 10.62
CA ALA A 122 12.19 0.68 10.63
C ALA A 122 11.54 0.90 9.25
N ARG A 123 12.29 1.44 8.29
CA ARG A 123 11.73 1.92 7.01
C ARG A 123 11.53 0.79 6.01
N ARG A 124 10.36 0.72 5.38
CA ARG A 124 10.02 -0.32 4.41
C ARG A 124 9.18 0.23 3.26
N ILE A 125 9.33 -0.40 2.11
CA ILE A 125 8.34 -0.37 1.04
C ILE A 125 7.60 -1.71 1.06
N VAL A 126 6.27 -1.66 0.96
CA VAL A 126 5.42 -2.82 0.71
C VAL A 126 4.77 -2.65 -0.65
N THR A 127 4.91 -3.65 -1.52
CA THR A 127 4.23 -3.69 -2.81
C THR A 127 3.07 -4.67 -2.80
N GLY A 128 2.01 -4.37 -3.55
CA GLY A 128 0.90 -5.29 -3.81
C GLY A 128 0.87 -5.75 -5.26
N GLY A 129 0.68 -7.04 -5.49
CA GLY A 129 0.63 -7.66 -6.82
C GLY A 129 1.99 -8.09 -7.36
N THR A 130 1.96 -8.89 -8.43
CA THR A 130 3.14 -9.30 -9.20
C THR A 130 2.78 -9.26 -10.69
N PRO A 131 3.23 -8.27 -11.47
CA PRO A 131 4.07 -7.14 -11.06
C PRO A 131 3.36 -6.19 -10.07
N PRO A 132 4.09 -5.34 -9.34
CA PRO A 132 3.50 -4.37 -8.40
C PRO A 132 2.44 -3.46 -9.06
N THR A 133 1.23 -3.47 -8.51
CA THR A 133 0.13 -2.56 -8.88
C THR A 133 -0.23 -1.59 -7.75
N GLY A 134 0.43 -1.69 -6.59
CA GLY A 134 0.25 -0.80 -5.45
C GLY A 134 1.53 -0.68 -4.64
N TRP A 135 1.81 0.51 -4.15
CA TRP A 135 3.03 0.84 -3.43
C TRP A 135 2.73 1.59 -2.14
N PHE A 136 3.33 1.14 -1.06
CA PHE A 136 3.12 1.67 0.28
C PHE A 136 4.45 1.85 0.98
N TYR A 137 4.62 2.95 1.68
CA TYR A 137 5.80 3.25 2.48
C TYR A 137 5.44 3.36 3.95
N THR A 138 6.31 2.84 4.81
CA THR A 138 6.28 2.99 6.27
C THR A 138 7.66 3.41 6.74
N ASP A 139 7.73 4.36 7.65
CA ASP A 139 8.94 4.79 8.36
C ASP A 139 8.95 4.34 9.83
N ASP A 140 7.89 3.65 10.27
CA ASP A 140 7.58 3.28 11.65
C ASP A 140 7.36 1.76 11.82
N HIS A 141 7.97 0.95 10.96
CA HIS A 141 7.93 -0.50 11.04
C HIS A 141 6.50 -1.09 11.02
N TYR A 142 5.74 -0.70 10.00
CA TYR A 142 4.38 -1.17 9.67
C TYR A 142 3.27 -0.65 10.58
N GLU A 143 3.53 0.33 11.46
CA GLU A 143 2.48 0.94 12.29
C GLU A 143 1.54 1.82 11.44
N THR A 144 2.10 2.63 10.53
CA THR A 144 1.35 3.43 9.56
C THR A 144 1.90 3.29 8.14
N PHE A 145 1.05 3.60 7.16
CA PHE A 145 1.42 3.52 5.74
C PHE A 145 0.97 4.76 4.97
N ARG A 146 1.78 5.14 3.99
CA ARG A 146 1.43 6.11 2.95
C ARG A 146 1.49 5.44 1.59
N SER A 147 0.40 5.49 0.82
CA SER A 147 0.39 5.02 -0.56
C SER A 147 1.06 6.03 -1.49
N PHE A 148 1.70 5.54 -2.55
CA PHE A 148 2.25 6.39 -3.60
C PHE A 148 2.21 5.70 -4.96
N ASP A 149 2.40 6.49 -6.01
CA ASP A 149 2.56 5.97 -7.36
C ASP A 149 4.05 5.88 -7.71
N VAL A 150 4.43 4.75 -8.29
CA VAL A 150 5.75 4.57 -8.87
C VAL A 150 5.61 4.62 -10.38
N PRO A 151 6.37 5.48 -11.06
CA PRO A 151 6.24 5.58 -12.49
C PRO A 151 7.07 4.50 -13.20
N PRO A 152 6.88 4.29 -14.51
CA PRO A 152 7.53 3.19 -15.23
C PRO A 152 9.05 3.18 -15.06
N ALA A 153 9.63 1.98 -14.99
CA ALA A 153 11.09 1.84 -14.88
C ALA A 153 11.80 2.62 -15.99
N GLY A 154 12.84 3.37 -15.62
CA GLY A 154 13.64 4.18 -16.56
C GLY A 154 13.09 5.58 -16.86
N SER A 155 11.96 5.99 -16.30
CA SER A 155 11.41 7.35 -16.53
C SER A 155 12.08 8.47 -15.71
N TRP A 156 13.06 8.15 -14.86
CA TRP A 156 13.68 9.07 -13.88
C TRP A 156 15.20 9.04 -13.84
N GLN A 157 15.81 8.55 -14.93
CA GLN A 157 17.27 8.55 -15.12
C GLN A 157 17.73 9.90 -15.65
#